data_AF-X0SZG5-F1
#
_entry.id   AF-X0SZG5-F1
#
_cell.length_a   1.000
_cell.length_b   1.000
_cell.length_c   1.000
_cell.angle_alpha   90.00
_cell.angle_beta   90.00
_cell.angle_gamma   90.00
#
_symmetry.space_group_name_H-M   'P 1'
#
loop_
_entity.id
_entity.type
_entity.pdbx_description
1 polymer ?
#
loop_
_entity_poly.entity_id
_entity_poly.type
_entity_poly.pdbx_seq_one_letter_code
_entity_poly.pdbx_strand_id
1 'polypeptide(L)'
;MAIGLRHGREKASRPSDRAYALAQEFRRRFEDEMGTISCRELTGVDLTTPEGLQRFRSSDLPKTVCRRARGVAFRAVMQISDEHRG
;
A
#
# COMPACT_ATOMS: atom_id res chain seq x y z
N MET A 1 8.05 -4.87 -0.12
CA MET A 1 6.76 -4.96 -0.88
C MET A 1 6.84 -6.11 -1.86
N ALA A 2 5.75 -6.86 -2.08
CA ALA A 2 5.71 -8.03 -2.97
C ALA A 2 6.20 -7.75 -4.41
N ILE A 3 5.86 -6.58 -4.97
CA ILE A 3 6.32 -6.13 -6.30
C ILE A 3 7.86 -6.15 -6.39
N GLY A 4 8.55 -5.65 -5.37
CA GLY A 4 10.01 -5.64 -5.35
C GLY A 4 10.64 -7.03 -5.22
N LEU A 5 9.96 -7.98 -4.57
CA LEU A 5 10.43 -9.36 -4.49
C LEU A 5 10.36 -10.07 -5.85
N ARG A 6 9.33 -9.75 -6.67
CA ARG A 6 9.11 -10.40 -7.96
C ARG A 6 9.79 -9.68 -9.13
N HIS A 7 9.90 -8.36 -9.08
CA HIS A 7 10.36 -7.52 -10.20
C HIS A 7 11.56 -6.62 -9.84
N GLY A 8 12.14 -6.79 -8.66
CA GLY A 8 13.32 -6.04 -8.22
C GLY A 8 14.60 -6.43 -8.96
N ARG A 9 15.64 -5.62 -8.78
CA ARG A 9 16.97 -5.89 -9.34
C ARG A 9 17.56 -7.23 -8.84
N GLU A 10 18.11 -8.01 -9.76
CA GLU A 10 18.87 -9.23 -9.45
C GLU A 10 20.28 -8.91 -8.92
N LYS A 11 20.84 -7.76 -9.30
CA LYS A 11 22.17 -7.28 -8.90
C LYS A 11 22.10 -5.80 -8.56
N ALA A 12 22.91 -5.36 -7.61
CA ALA A 12 22.94 -3.95 -7.18
C ALA A 12 23.21 -2.96 -8.33
N SER A 13 23.94 -3.40 -9.36
CA SER A 13 24.30 -2.61 -10.55
C SER A 13 23.21 -2.53 -11.63
N ARG A 14 22.11 -3.29 -11.53
CA ARG A 14 21.01 -3.19 -12.51
C ARG A 14 19.91 -2.23 -12.03
N PRO A 15 19.31 -1.44 -12.94
CA PRO A 15 18.18 -0.57 -12.62
C PRO A 15 16.97 -1.38 -12.15
N SER A 16 16.22 -0.84 -11.18
CA SER A 16 14.93 -1.40 -10.73
C SER A 16 13.74 -0.71 -11.41
N ASP A 17 13.94 -0.11 -12.59
CA ASP A 17 12.97 0.78 -13.24
C ASP A 17 11.59 0.13 -13.43
N ARG A 18 11.57 -1.16 -13.77
CA ARG A 18 10.33 -1.95 -13.85
C ARG A 18 9.64 -2.06 -12.49
N ALA A 19 10.36 -2.43 -11.43
CA ALA A 19 9.79 -2.54 -10.08
C ALA A 19 9.26 -1.19 -9.59
N TYR A 20 9.97 -0.09 -9.89
CA TYR A 20 9.53 1.26 -9.55
C TYR A 20 8.30 1.68 -10.33
N ALA A 21 8.23 1.43 -11.64
CA ALA A 21 7.06 1.73 -12.45
C ALA A 21 5.81 0.99 -11.94
N LEU A 22 5.95 -0.31 -11.60
CA LEU A 22 4.86 -1.09 -11.03
C LEU A 22 4.45 -0.61 -9.63
N ALA A 23 5.40 -0.16 -8.81
CA ALA A 23 5.11 0.42 -7.51
C ALA A 23 4.38 1.77 -7.63
N GLN A 24 4.74 2.59 -8.63
CA GLN A 24 4.03 3.84 -8.93
C GLN A 24 2.61 3.58 -9.41
N GLU A 25 2.40 2.60 -10.29
CA GLU A 25 1.05 2.24 -10.74
C GLU A 25 0.21 1.70 -9.59
N PHE A 26 0.79 0.84 -8.73
CA PHE A 26 0.12 0.39 -7.50
C PHE A 26 -0.30 1.58 -6.62
N ARG A 27 0.61 2.54 -6.40
CA ARG A 27 0.31 3.76 -5.62
C ARG A 27 -0.83 4.54 -6.24
N ARG A 28 -0.79 4.80 -7.56
CA ARG A 28 -1.82 5.52 -8.29
C ARG A 28 -3.20 4.86 -8.14
N ARG A 29 -3.30 3.54 -8.39
CA ARG A 29 -4.56 2.79 -8.23
C ARG A 29 -5.09 2.84 -6.80
N PHE A 30 -4.21 2.79 -5.81
CA PHE A 30 -4.62 2.92 -4.41
C PHE A 30 -5.14 4.33 -4.09
N GLU A 31 -4.43 5.37 -4.53
CA GLU A 31 -4.81 6.77 -4.31
C GLU A 31 -6.12 7.13 -5.03
N ASP A 32 -6.37 6.59 -6.22
CA ASP A 32 -7.64 6.79 -6.94
C ASP A 32 -8.85 6.29 -6.13
N GLU A 33 -8.73 5.17 -5.40
CA GLU A 33 -9.83 4.59 -4.61
C GLU A 33 -9.90 5.10 -3.17
N MET A 34 -8.76 5.44 -2.55
CA MET A 34 -8.66 5.78 -1.13
C MET A 34 -8.39 7.27 -0.88
N GLY A 35 -8.04 8.04 -1.91
CA GLY A 35 -7.70 9.47 -1.86
C GLY A 35 -6.27 9.78 -1.42
N THR A 36 -5.64 8.91 -0.62
CA THR A 36 -4.27 9.10 -0.12
C THR A 36 -3.67 7.78 0.32
N ILE A 37 -2.33 7.65 0.29
CA ILE A 37 -1.60 6.51 0.88
C ILE A 37 -1.29 6.70 2.38
N SER A 38 -1.48 7.91 2.91
CA SER A 38 -1.11 8.26 4.27
C SER A 38 -2.09 7.65 5.27
N CYS A 39 -1.66 6.69 6.09
CA CYS A 39 -2.49 6.14 7.16
C CYS A 39 -3.00 7.22 8.11
N ARG A 40 -2.21 8.27 8.36
CA ARG A 40 -2.60 9.38 9.23
C ARG A 40 -3.78 10.16 8.62
N GLU A 41 -3.75 10.44 7.32
CA GLU A 41 -4.87 11.11 6.63
C GLU A 41 -6.10 10.20 6.52
N LEU A 42 -5.91 8.91 6.20
CA LEU A 42 -7.02 7.94 6.10
C LEU A 42 -7.76 7.73 7.42
N THR A 43 -7.02 7.73 8.53
CA THR A 43 -7.58 7.41 9.86
C THR A 43 -7.86 8.65 10.71
N GLY A 44 -7.30 9.80 10.36
CA GLY A 44 -7.32 11.02 11.18
C GLY A 44 -6.50 10.91 12.47
N VAL A 45 -5.73 9.84 12.66
CA VAL A 45 -5.02 9.54 13.90
C VAL A 45 -3.53 9.39 13.63
N ASP A 46 -2.72 9.94 14.52
CA ASP A 46 -1.28 9.75 14.48
C ASP A 46 -0.86 8.43 15.14
N LEU A 47 -0.63 7.39 14.34
CA LEU A 47 -0.26 6.07 14.82
C LEU A 47 1.18 5.99 15.37
N THR A 48 1.99 7.06 15.23
CA THR A 48 3.36 7.10 15.77
C THR A 48 3.42 7.53 17.24
N THR A 49 2.29 7.96 17.83
CA THR A 49 2.21 8.34 19.25
C THR A 49 1.48 7.27 20.08
N PRO A 50 1.83 7.09 21.36
CA PRO A 50 1.11 6.19 22.26
C PRO A 50 -0.39 6.52 22.36
N GLU A 51 -0.73 7.81 22.44
CA GLU A 51 -2.10 8.30 22.57
C GLU A 51 -2.90 8.02 21.30
N GLY A 52 -2.30 8.25 20.13
CA GLY A 52 -2.94 7.96 18.85
C GLY A 52 -3.14 6.46 18.65
N LEU A 53 -2.16 5.64 19.03
CA LEU A 53 -2.30 4.19 18.97
C LEU A 53 -3.41 3.66 19.90
N GLN A 54 -3.55 4.24 21.10
CA GLN A 54 -4.64 3.89 22.01
C GLN A 54 -6.01 4.25 21.41
N ARG A 55 -6.15 5.47 20.87
CA ARG A 55 -7.40 5.89 20.19
C ARG A 55 -7.73 4.98 19.02
N PHE A 56 -6.74 4.63 18.19
CA PHE A 56 -6.93 3.73 17.06
C PHE A 56 -7.44 2.36 17.50
N ARG A 57 -6.83 1.76 18.54
CA ARG A 57 -7.20 0.45 19.07
C ARG A 57 -8.60 0.40 19.69
N SER A 58 -9.03 1.50 20.32
CA SER A 58 -10.35 1.60 20.95
C SER A 58 -11.47 2.03 19.99
N SER A 59 -11.14 2.31 18.72
CA SER A 59 -12.08 2.77 17.69
C SER A 59 -12.46 1.64 16.71
N ASP A 60 -13.41 1.92 15.82
CA ASP A 60 -13.73 1.03 14.69
C ASP A 60 -12.83 1.25 13.45
N LEU A 61 -11.88 2.20 13.49
CA LEU A 61 -10.96 2.49 12.37
C LEU A 61 -10.26 1.24 11.80
N PRO A 62 -9.79 0.26 12.60
CA PRO A 62 -9.20 -0.97 12.06
C PRO A 62 -10.17 -1.77 11.17
N LYS A 63 -11.48 -1.73 11.48
CA LYS A 63 -12.54 -2.48 10.80
C LYS A 63 -13.14 -1.71 9.62
N THR A 64 -13.29 -0.39 9.74
CA THR A 64 -13.95 0.45 8.73
C THR A 64 -12.97 1.01 7.71
N VAL A 65 -11.82 1.54 8.17
CA VAL A 65 -10.82 2.18 7.29
C VAL A 65 -9.77 1.16 6.86
N CYS A 66 -9.07 0.54 7.81
CA CYS A 66 -7.91 -0.29 7.46
C CYS A 66 -8.31 -1.58 6.74
N ARG A 67 -9.48 -2.16 7.03
CA ARG A 67 -9.98 -3.32 6.28
C ARG A 67 -10.22 -2.98 4.81
N ARG A 68 -10.86 -1.83 4.53
CA ARG A 68 -11.08 -1.34 3.17
C ARG A 68 -9.75 -1.08 2.48
N ALA A 69 -8.85 -0.33 3.11
CA ALA A 69 -7.52 -0.03 2.58
C ALA A 69 -6.74 -1.30 2.22
N ARG A 70 -6.69 -2.31 3.13
CA ARG A 70 -6.04 -3.60 2.83
C ARG A 70 -6.70 -4.34 1.67
N GLY A 71 -8.03 -4.29 1.55
CA GLY A 71 -8.77 -4.90 0.44
C GLY A 71 -8.45 -4.24 -0.91
N VAL A 72 -8.39 -2.92 -0.96
CA VAL A 72 -7.97 -2.16 -2.15
C VAL A 72 -6.53 -2.50 -2.52
N ALA A 73 -5.60 -2.44 -1.55
CA ALA A 73 -4.19 -2.79 -1.78
C ALA A 73 -4.01 -4.22 -2.30
N PHE A 74 -4.69 -5.20 -1.70
CA PHE A 74 -4.64 -6.59 -2.14
C PHE A 74 -5.15 -6.74 -3.58
N ARG A 75 -6.29 -6.13 -3.90
CA ARG A 75 -6.86 -6.20 -5.25
C ARG A 75 -5.92 -5.58 -6.29
N ALA A 76 -5.40 -4.38 -6.02
CA ALA A 76 -4.50 -3.67 -6.92
C ALA A 76 -3.21 -4.47 -7.18
N VAL A 77 -2.58 -5.05 -6.14
CA VAL A 77 -1.34 -5.81 -6.33
C VAL A 77 -1.57 -7.14 -7.06
N MET A 78 -2.72 -7.79 -6.86
CA MET A 78 -3.06 -9.02 -7.57
C MET A 78 -3.31 -8.75 -9.05
N GLN A 79 -4.07 -7.70 -9.39
CA GLN A 79 -4.29 -7.29 -10.78
C GLN A 79 -2.98 -6.97 -11.50
N ILE A 80 -2.12 -6.14 -10.89
CA ILE A 80 -0.80 -5.83 -11.45
C ILE A 80 0.04 -7.11 -11.60
N SER A 81 -0.03 -8.03 -10.65
CA SER A 81 0.74 -9.28 -10.72
C SER A 81 0.27 -10.17 -11.88
N ASP A 82 -1.03 -10.24 -12.13
CA ASP A 82 -1.62 -11.03 -13.21
C ASP A 82 -1.37 -10.40 -14.58
N GLU A 83 -1.46 -9.06 -14.70
CA GLU A 83 -1.10 -8.30 -15.92
C GLU A 83 0.37 -8.53 -16.33
N HIS A 84 1.26 -8.81 -15.36
CA HIS A 84 2.68 -9.02 -15.58
C HIS A 84 3.12 -10.48 -15.36
N ARG A 85 2.20 -11.43 -15.46
CA ARG A 85 2.47 -12.88 -15.47
C ARG A 85 2.87 -13.33 -16.88
N GLY A 86 4.02 -12.82 -17.34
CA GLY A 86 4.73 -13.23 -18.55
C GLY A 86 6.19 -13.51 -18.23
#